data_AF-A0AAN9UQ85-F1
#
_entry.id   AF-A0AAN9UQ85-F1
#
_cell.length_a   1.000
_cell.length_b   1.000
_cell.length_c   1.000
_cell.angle_alpha   90.00
_cell.angle_beta   90.00
_cell.angle_gamma   90.00
#
_symmetry.space_group_name_H-M   'P 1'
#
loop_
_entity.id
_entity.type
_entity.pdbx_description
1 polymer ?
#
loop_
_entity_poly.entity_id
_entity_poly.type
_entity_poly.pdbx_seq_one_letter_code
_entity_poly.pdbx_strand_id
1 'polypeptide(L)'
;MPSVKNPNGPSKNRLTARTAKARKQGEKRTAAAGKSRVAKADIRRGARPGLLPTSGPNAAISAKKRRKLERKMGHALQRKMEAEGEAAMKDVFEGNDETTETTTKNEGKTEDEEMAVDTENIA
;
A
#
# COMPACT_ATOMS: atom_id res chain seq x y z
N MET A 1 -7.70 -49.68 11.11
CA MET A 1 -7.23 -51.00 11.55
C MET A 1 -5.71 -51.08 11.42
N PRO A 2 -5.03 -51.72 12.37
CA PRO A 2 -3.59 -52.02 12.29
C PRO A 2 -3.28 -52.90 11.07
N SER A 3 -2.02 -52.88 10.61
CA SER A 3 -1.59 -53.74 9.51
C SER A 3 -1.53 -55.21 9.96
N VAL A 4 -1.99 -56.13 9.12
CA VAL A 4 -1.91 -57.59 9.38
C VAL A 4 -0.46 -58.04 9.53
N LYS A 5 0.49 -57.42 8.80
CA LYS A 5 1.92 -57.77 8.83
C LYS A 5 2.71 -57.05 9.92
N ASN A 6 2.23 -55.89 10.38
CA ASN A 6 2.85 -55.15 11.47
C ASN A 6 1.74 -54.52 12.33
N PRO A 7 1.28 -55.20 13.38
CA PRO A 7 0.18 -54.73 14.21
C PRO A 7 0.50 -53.41 14.94
N ASN A 8 1.79 -53.12 15.13
CA ASN A 8 2.27 -51.86 15.72
C ASN A 8 2.28 -50.70 14.71
N GLY A 9 2.09 -51.00 13.41
CA GLY A 9 2.13 -50.05 12.32
C GLY A 9 0.74 -49.71 11.75
N PRO A 10 0.55 -48.50 11.22
CA PRO A 10 -0.65 -48.18 10.45
C PRO A 10 -0.74 -49.07 9.20
N SER A 11 -1.95 -49.49 8.85
CA SER A 11 -2.21 -50.18 7.59
C SER A 11 -1.92 -49.30 6.37
N LYS A 12 -1.64 -49.92 5.22
CA LYS A 12 -1.41 -49.24 3.93
C LYS A 12 -2.53 -48.24 3.60
N ASN A 13 -3.77 -48.61 3.83
CA ASN A 13 -4.95 -47.76 3.61
C ASN A 13 -4.95 -46.52 4.52
N ARG A 14 -4.45 -46.65 5.75
CA ARG A 14 -4.32 -45.50 6.66
C ARG A 14 -3.20 -44.57 6.21
N LEU A 15 -2.11 -45.10 5.66
CA LEU A 15 -1.03 -44.28 5.08
C LEU A 15 -1.52 -43.53 3.84
N THR A 16 -2.22 -44.19 2.92
CA THR A 16 -2.79 -43.52 1.73
C THR A 16 -3.78 -42.43 2.13
N ALA A 17 -4.70 -42.70 3.07
CA ALA A 17 -5.61 -41.68 3.60
C ALA A 17 -4.88 -40.49 4.24
N ARG A 18 -3.79 -40.72 4.98
CA ARG A 18 -2.96 -39.65 5.55
C ARG A 18 -2.29 -38.82 4.46
N THR A 19 -1.70 -39.44 3.44
CA THR A 19 -1.08 -38.72 2.32
C THR A 19 -2.10 -37.91 1.53
N ALA A 20 -3.29 -38.45 1.26
CA ALA A 20 -4.39 -37.72 0.60
C ALA A 20 -4.85 -36.52 1.45
N LYS A 21 -4.98 -36.69 2.78
CA LYS A 21 -5.29 -35.59 3.70
C LYS A 21 -4.21 -34.51 3.67
N ALA A 22 -2.94 -34.88 3.66
CA ALA A 22 -1.82 -33.94 3.57
C ALA A 22 -1.80 -33.17 2.24
N ARG A 23 -2.02 -33.86 1.11
CA ARG A 23 -2.13 -33.23 -0.22
C ARG A 23 -3.28 -32.22 -0.27
N LYS A 24 -4.48 -32.60 0.17
CA LYS A 24 -5.65 -31.71 0.23
C LYS A 24 -5.40 -30.48 1.11
N GLN A 25 -4.67 -30.63 2.22
CA GLN A 25 -4.29 -29.49 3.07
C GLN A 25 -3.25 -28.60 2.38
N GLY A 26 -2.28 -29.19 1.68
CA GLY A 26 -1.33 -28.47 0.83
C GLY A 26 -2.03 -27.66 -0.25
N GLU A 27 -2.94 -28.29 -1.00
CA GLU A 27 -3.75 -27.65 -2.04
C GLU A 27 -4.62 -26.51 -1.49
N LYS A 28 -5.24 -26.67 -0.32
CA LYS A 28 -5.99 -25.57 0.32
C LYS A 28 -5.10 -24.39 0.68
N ARG A 29 -3.88 -24.65 1.18
CA ARG A 29 -2.90 -23.60 1.52
C ARG A 29 -2.39 -22.91 0.26
N THR A 30 -2.10 -23.65 -0.80
CA THR A 30 -1.66 -23.07 -2.08
C THR A 30 -2.79 -22.35 -2.80
N ALA A 31 -4.03 -22.84 -2.77
CA ALA A 31 -5.20 -22.18 -3.33
C ALA A 31 -5.55 -20.88 -2.57
N ALA A 32 -5.36 -20.85 -1.25
CA ALA A 32 -5.46 -19.61 -0.47
C ALA A 32 -4.34 -18.62 -0.81
N ALA A 33 -3.12 -19.10 -1.08
CA ALA A 33 -1.98 -18.26 -1.47
C ALA A 33 -2.02 -17.78 -2.94
N GLY A 34 -2.60 -18.58 -3.84
CA GLY A 34 -2.64 -18.36 -5.30
C GLY A 34 -3.62 -17.27 -5.75
N LYS A 35 -4.44 -16.74 -4.84
CA LYS A 35 -5.30 -15.56 -5.08
C LYS A 35 -4.62 -14.26 -4.69
N SER A 36 -3.43 -14.31 -4.10
CA SER A 36 -2.69 -13.11 -3.76
C SER A 36 -1.90 -12.62 -4.98
N ARG A 37 -2.08 -11.35 -5.36
CA ARG A 37 -1.21 -10.65 -6.34
C ARG A 37 0.20 -10.37 -5.79
N VAL A 38 0.58 -11.03 -4.69
CA VAL A 38 1.81 -10.76 -3.94
C VAL A 38 2.91 -11.67 -4.47
N ALA A 39 4.06 -11.09 -4.82
CA ALA A 39 5.20 -11.86 -5.30
C ALA A 39 5.68 -12.86 -4.23
N LYS A 40 6.11 -14.07 -4.65
CA LYS A 40 6.61 -15.12 -3.74
C LYS A 40 7.75 -14.63 -2.82
N ALA A 41 8.60 -13.75 -3.32
CA ALA A 41 9.68 -13.15 -2.54
C ALA A 41 9.16 -12.28 -1.38
N ASP A 42 8.06 -11.54 -1.61
CA ASP A 42 7.46 -10.68 -0.59
C ASP A 42 6.67 -11.48 0.43
N ILE A 43 6.06 -12.60 0.04
CA ILE A 43 5.43 -13.54 0.99
C ILE A 43 6.45 -14.02 2.03
N ARG A 44 7.69 -14.33 1.63
CA ARG A 44 8.77 -14.72 2.57
C ARG A 44 9.14 -13.61 3.54
N ARG A 45 8.93 -12.35 3.16
CA ARG A 45 9.16 -11.15 4.00
C ARG A 45 7.92 -10.75 4.81
N GLY A 46 6.88 -11.59 4.82
CA GLY A 46 5.68 -11.40 5.61
C GLY A 46 4.53 -10.68 4.88
N ALA A 47 4.62 -10.44 3.57
CA ALA A 47 3.52 -9.86 2.82
C ALA A 47 2.34 -10.85 2.71
N ARG A 48 1.11 -10.32 2.82
CA ARG A 48 -0.16 -11.07 2.73
C ARG A 48 -1.14 -10.25 1.87
N PRO A 49 -2.24 -10.82 1.36
CA PRO A 49 -3.29 -10.02 0.74
C PRO A 49 -3.69 -8.84 1.65
N GLY A 50 -3.57 -7.61 1.16
CA GLY A 50 -3.85 -6.38 1.93
C GLY A 50 -2.74 -5.92 2.89
N LEU A 51 -1.64 -6.68 3.04
CA LEU A 51 -0.50 -6.32 3.88
C LEU A 51 0.80 -6.31 3.07
N LEU A 52 1.42 -5.13 2.98
CA LEU A 52 2.70 -4.96 2.32
C LEU A 52 3.83 -5.69 3.08
N PRO A 53 4.94 -6.05 2.40
CA PRO A 53 6.08 -6.67 3.07
C PRO A 53 6.67 -5.74 4.14
N THR A 54 7.23 -6.35 5.18
CA THR A 54 7.82 -5.63 6.32
C THR A 54 9.23 -5.09 6.03
N SER A 55 9.90 -5.65 5.02
CA SER A 55 11.28 -5.35 4.67
C SER A 55 11.50 -5.46 3.15
N GLY A 56 12.60 -4.86 2.69
CA GLY A 56 13.00 -4.87 1.28
C GLY A 56 12.45 -3.69 0.45
N PRO A 57 12.67 -3.72 -0.87
CA PRO A 57 12.35 -2.59 -1.75
C PRO A 57 10.86 -2.30 -1.86
N ASN A 58 10.02 -3.33 -1.75
CA ASN A 58 8.56 -3.20 -1.83
C ASN A 58 7.91 -2.89 -0.48
N ALA A 59 8.70 -2.67 0.58
CA ALA A 59 8.18 -2.37 1.91
C ALA A 59 7.59 -0.95 1.97
N ALA A 60 6.49 -0.82 2.71
CA ALA A 60 5.84 0.47 2.90
C ALA A 60 6.76 1.45 3.61
N ILE A 61 7.06 2.58 2.97
CA ILE A 61 7.80 3.67 3.60
C ILE A 61 6.87 4.37 4.60
N SER A 62 7.35 4.62 5.82
CA SER A 62 6.59 5.37 6.82
C SER A 62 6.23 6.77 6.33
N ALA A 63 5.08 7.29 6.73
CA ALA A 63 4.60 8.61 6.29
C ALA A 63 5.62 9.74 6.55
N LYS A 64 6.29 9.70 7.72
CA LYS A 64 7.35 10.65 8.07
C LYS A 64 8.54 10.57 7.11
N LYS A 65 8.96 9.35 6.73
CA LYS A 65 10.08 9.14 5.82
C LYS A 65 9.72 9.55 4.38
N ARG A 66 8.48 9.31 3.93
CA ARG A 66 7.98 9.80 2.63
C ARG A 66 8.03 11.33 2.56
N ARG A 67 7.45 12.03 3.54
CA ARG A 67 7.51 13.51 3.62
C ARG A 67 8.94 14.06 3.61
N LYS A 68 9.86 13.41 4.32
CA LYS A 68 11.28 13.81 4.33
C LYS A 68 11.95 13.61 2.97
N LEU A 69 11.63 12.51 2.27
CA LEU A 69 12.16 12.26 0.93
C LEU A 69 11.61 13.26 -0.08
N GLU A 70 10.31 13.54 -0.06
CA GLU A 70 9.66 14.55 -0.91
C GLU A 70 10.31 15.93 -0.73
N ARG A 71 10.52 16.39 0.51
CA ARG A 71 11.22 17.66 0.78
C ARG A 71 12.65 17.66 0.24
N LYS A 72 13.40 16.59 0.44
CA LYS A 72 14.78 16.47 -0.06
C LYS A 72 14.82 16.48 -1.60
N MET A 73 13.89 15.79 -2.24
CA MET A 73 13.76 15.80 -3.70
C MET A 73 13.38 17.21 -4.22
N GLY A 74 12.47 17.91 -3.54
CA GLY A 74 12.11 19.29 -3.88
C GLY A 74 13.31 20.24 -3.84
N HIS A 75 14.09 20.22 -2.76
CA HIS A 75 15.31 21.03 -2.67
C HIS A 75 16.38 20.60 -3.68
N ALA A 76 16.51 19.31 -3.95
CA ALA A 76 17.46 18.84 -4.97
C ALA A 76 17.06 19.32 -6.37
N LEU A 77 15.76 19.36 -6.69
CA LEU A 77 15.26 19.91 -7.94
C LEU A 77 15.48 21.43 -8.03
N GLN A 78 15.23 22.18 -6.96
CA GLN A 78 15.52 23.62 -6.90
C GLN A 78 17.00 23.90 -7.20
N ARG A 79 17.92 23.18 -6.53
CA ARG A 79 19.36 23.33 -6.78
C ARG A 79 19.76 22.93 -8.20
N LYS A 80 19.12 21.90 -8.77
CA LYS A 80 19.35 21.52 -10.18
C LYS A 80 18.88 22.61 -11.13
N MET A 81 17.69 23.19 -10.92
CA MET A 81 17.17 24.30 -11.71
C MET A 81 18.04 25.56 -11.60
N GLU A 82 18.56 25.85 -10.40
CA GLU A 82 19.51 26.94 -10.16
C GLU A 82 20.86 26.69 -10.86
N ALA A 83 21.35 25.44 -10.85
CA ALA A 83 22.61 25.05 -11.49
C ALA A 83 22.50 24.92 -13.01
N GLU A 84 21.34 24.51 -13.53
CA GLU A 84 21.04 24.38 -14.96
C GLU A 84 20.60 25.73 -15.59
N GLY A 85 20.27 26.74 -14.76
CA GLY A 85 20.38 28.14 -15.17
C GLY A 85 19.28 28.69 -16.08
N GLU A 86 18.01 28.53 -15.70
CA GLU A 86 16.90 29.39 -16.17
C GLU A 86 16.27 30.22 -15.02
N ALA A 87 17.03 30.49 -13.95
CA ALA A 87 16.72 31.63 -13.07
C ALA A 87 17.13 32.93 -13.79
N ALA A 88 16.48 33.22 -14.92
CA ALA A 88 16.50 34.54 -15.53
C ALA A 88 15.98 35.54 -14.48
N MET A 89 16.91 36.30 -13.91
CA MET A 89 16.74 37.61 -13.27
C MET A 89 15.30 37.90 -12.79
N LYS A 90 14.94 37.45 -11.58
CA LYS A 90 13.87 38.14 -10.85
C LYS A 90 14.52 39.35 -10.19
N ASP A 91 14.43 40.47 -10.90
CA ASP A 91 14.84 41.78 -10.43
C ASP A 91 14.20 42.10 -9.07
N VAL A 92 15.02 42.75 -8.26
CA VAL A 92 14.75 43.26 -6.93
C VAL A 92 13.52 44.17 -6.92
N PHE A 93 12.51 43.82 -6.11
CA PHE A 93 11.62 44.84 -5.53
C PHE A 93 11.77 44.77 -4.00
N GLU A 94 12.73 45.52 -3.49
CA GLU A 94 12.80 45.93 -2.09
C GLU A 94 11.62 46.87 -1.83
N GLY A 95 10.66 46.41 -1.05
CA GLY A 95 9.56 47.20 -0.53
C GLY A 95 9.14 46.63 0.81
N ASN A 96 9.58 47.29 1.87
CA ASN A 96 9.12 47.10 3.25
C ASN A 96 7.59 47.00 3.30
N ASP A 97 7.05 46.07 4.11
CA ASP A 97 6.21 46.47 5.24
C ASP A 97 5.85 45.26 6.12
N GLU A 98 6.12 45.45 7.40
CA GLU A 98 5.74 44.59 8.51
C GLU A 98 4.22 44.67 8.76
N THR A 99 3.69 43.68 9.50
CA THR A 99 2.35 43.64 10.15
C THR A 99 1.15 43.38 9.22
N THR A 100 0.49 42.23 9.32
CA THR A 100 -0.66 42.08 10.22
C THR A 100 -0.96 40.60 10.52
N GLU A 101 -0.93 40.29 11.82
CA GLU A 101 -1.47 39.07 12.40
C GLU A 101 -3.02 39.15 12.49
N THR A 102 -3.69 38.01 12.36
CA THR A 102 -5.01 37.66 12.95
C THR A 102 -6.21 38.58 12.60
N THR A 103 -7.23 38.14 11.86
CA THR A 103 -8.35 37.32 12.37
C THR A 103 -9.46 37.29 11.29
N THR A 104 -10.01 36.11 10.98
CA THR A 104 -11.46 35.92 10.82
C THR A 104 -11.74 34.42 10.84
N LYS A 105 -12.39 34.01 11.94
CA LYS A 105 -12.97 32.69 12.13
C LYS A 105 -14.07 32.48 11.09
N ASN A 106 -14.16 31.24 10.60
CA ASN A 106 -15.39 30.45 10.50
C ASN A 106 -16.71 31.23 10.66
N GLU A 107 -17.47 31.35 9.57
CA GLU A 107 -18.94 31.34 9.55
C GLU A 107 -19.38 31.21 8.08
N GLY A 108 -20.25 30.24 7.77
CA GLY A 108 -20.77 30.03 6.41
C GLY A 108 -20.96 28.56 6.01
N LYS A 109 -21.69 27.81 6.84
CA LYS A 109 -22.30 26.52 6.46
C LYS A 109 -23.57 26.82 5.65
N THR A 110 -23.92 25.90 4.74
CA THR A 110 -25.21 25.72 4.02
C THR A 110 -25.59 26.76 2.96
N GLU A 111 -25.46 26.38 1.69
CA GLU A 111 -26.45 26.52 0.60
C GLU A 111 -25.77 26.09 -0.72
N ASP A 112 -26.02 24.84 -1.14
CA ASP A 112 -26.00 24.36 -2.54
C ASP A 112 -26.38 22.86 -2.54
N GLU A 113 -27.51 22.55 -1.89
CA GLU A 113 -28.30 21.34 -2.14
C GLU A 113 -29.28 21.64 -3.29
N GLU A 114 -28.79 22.00 -4.47
CA GLU A 114 -29.60 22.06 -5.70
C GLU A 114 -28.79 21.60 -6.91
N MET A 115 -28.46 20.31 -6.98
CA MET A 115 -28.23 19.61 -8.26
C MET A 115 -28.79 18.18 -8.18
N ALA A 116 -30.05 18.05 -7.76
CA ALA A 116 -30.85 16.85 -8.03
C ALA A 116 -31.32 16.93 -9.49
N VAL A 117 -30.51 16.44 -10.43
CA VAL A 117 -30.95 16.12 -11.79
C VAL A 117 -31.29 14.64 -11.83
N ASP A 118 -32.58 14.36 -11.86
CA ASP A 118 -33.18 13.04 -12.03
C ASP A 118 -32.56 12.32 -13.23
N THR A 119 -31.89 11.20 -12.99
CA THR A 119 -31.33 10.31 -14.04
C THR A 119 -32.18 9.06 -14.25
N GLU A 120 -33.46 9.08 -13.86
CA GLU A 120 -34.43 8.05 -14.20
C GLU A 120 -35.25 8.46 -15.43
N ASN A 121 -34.64 8.44 -16.62
CA ASN A 121 -35.27 8.21 -17.95
C ASN A 121 -34.37 8.67 -19.10
N ILE A 122 -33.30 7.92 -19.39
CA ILE A 122 -32.73 7.87 -20.74
C ILE A 122 -32.43 6.40 -21.08
N ALA A 123 -33.40 5.82 -21.79
CA ALA A 123 -33.38 4.69 -22.74
C ALA A 123 -32.42 3.50 -22.55
#